data_AF-A0A843CLK0-F1
#
_entry.id   AF-A0A843CLK0-F1
#
_cell.length_a   1.000
_cell.length_b   1.000
_cell.length_c   1.000
_cell.angle_alpha   90.00
_cell.angle_beta   90.00
_cell.angle_gamma   90.00
#
_symmetry.space_group_name_H-M   'P 1'
#
loop_
_entity.id
_entity.type
_entity.pdbx_description
1 polymer ?
#
loop_
_entity_poly.entity_id
_entity_poly.type
_entity_poly.pdbx_seq_one_letter_code
_entity_poly.pdbx_strand_id
1 'polypeptide(L)'
;MKEGNTQFHDRNYKISENDVIEYVLQQFQEVKRSNKIKNLVTFQAANKYMIMAHDQAKLKNLGNIVASYKKIQFSDRLQEYEDHFRTAMTKEPTVKTHTNVIMHIFGYFSKYITQNEKQLFFELLEQFRENKITLGNMLLEISCTTYRFDNTYLASQTYFLLYSDVQPRILFQALDKMDVSEEFNS
;
A
#
# COMPACT_ATOMS: atom_id res chain seq x y z
N MET A 1 2.32 -24.39 -39.21
CA MET A 1 3.23 -24.29 -38.05
C MET A 1 3.39 -22.82 -37.66
N LYS A 2 2.85 -22.46 -36.49
CA LYS A 2 3.46 -21.66 -35.42
C LYS A 2 2.39 -21.53 -34.35
N GLU A 3 2.37 -22.53 -33.46
CA GLU A 3 1.64 -22.46 -32.21
C GLU A 3 2.19 -21.28 -31.42
N GLY A 4 1.32 -20.29 -31.16
CA GLY A 4 1.61 -19.19 -30.25
C GLY A 4 1.69 -19.75 -28.85
N ASN A 5 2.91 -20.04 -28.41
CA ASN A 5 3.22 -20.48 -27.06
C ASN A 5 2.98 -19.29 -26.10
N THR A 6 1.73 -19.04 -25.72
CA THR A 6 1.42 -18.13 -24.61
C THR A 6 1.73 -18.87 -23.32
N GLN A 7 3.02 -18.87 -22.99
CA GLN A 7 3.54 -19.46 -21.76
C GLN A 7 3.03 -18.59 -20.60
N PHE A 8 1.94 -19.03 -19.95
CA PHE A 8 1.52 -18.49 -18.67
C PHE A 8 2.71 -18.61 -17.71
N HIS A 9 3.35 -17.47 -17.42
CA HIS A 9 4.47 -17.41 -16.49
C HIS A 9 4.01 -17.79 -15.07
N ASP A 10 4.94 -18.39 -14.36
CA ASP A 10 4.87 -19.02 -13.04
C ASP A 10 3.76 -18.48 -12.10
N ARG A 11 2.85 -19.36 -11.67
CA ARG A 11 1.78 -19.02 -10.70
C ARG A 11 2.31 -18.57 -9.33
N ASN A 12 3.63 -18.68 -9.11
CA ASN A 12 4.31 -18.32 -7.87
C ASN A 12 5.13 -17.02 -7.96
N TYR A 13 5.06 -16.25 -9.06
CA TYR A 13 5.78 -14.98 -9.13
C TYR A 13 5.24 -13.98 -8.10
N LYS A 14 6.09 -13.66 -7.12
CA LYS A 14 5.78 -12.74 -6.03
C LYS A 14 6.42 -11.38 -6.34
N ILE A 15 5.59 -10.35 -6.48
CA ILE A 15 6.05 -8.96 -6.63
C ILE A 15 6.75 -8.55 -5.32
N SER A 16 8.04 -8.27 -5.37
CA SER A 16 8.78 -7.74 -4.22
C SER A 16 8.49 -6.26 -4.02
N GLU A 17 8.81 -5.73 -2.84
CA GLU A 17 8.76 -4.29 -2.59
C GLU A 17 9.67 -3.51 -3.56
N ASN A 18 10.83 -4.07 -3.91
CA ASN A 18 11.74 -3.50 -4.88
C ASN A 18 11.09 -3.38 -6.27
N ASP A 19 10.35 -4.39 -6.71
CA ASP A 19 9.62 -4.32 -8.00
C ASP A 19 8.59 -3.18 -7.99
N VAL A 20 7.91 -2.95 -6.86
CA VAL A 20 6.98 -1.83 -6.71
C VAL A 20 7.73 -0.49 -6.72
N ILE A 21 8.86 -0.38 -6.02
CA ILE A 21 9.68 0.84 -6.02
C ILE A 21 10.17 1.16 -7.43
N GLU A 22 10.66 0.16 -8.18
CA GLU A 22 11.09 0.31 -9.56
C GLU A 22 9.94 0.79 -10.46
N TYR A 23 8.76 0.18 -10.34
CA TYR A 23 7.57 0.63 -11.05
C TYR A 23 7.24 2.10 -10.73
N VAL A 24 7.25 2.50 -9.47
CA VAL A 24 6.97 3.89 -9.07
C VAL A 24 8.03 4.86 -9.62
N LEU A 25 9.31 4.48 -9.60
CA LEU A 25 10.39 5.30 -10.17
C LEU A 25 10.25 5.46 -11.68
N GLN A 26 9.80 4.43 -12.40
CA GLN A 26 9.47 4.52 -13.83
C GLN A 26 8.30 5.47 -14.10
N GLN A 27 7.22 5.36 -13.31
CA GLN A 27 6.08 6.28 -13.40
C GLN A 27 6.49 7.74 -13.18
N PHE A 28 7.48 7.99 -12.31
CA PHE A 28 8.03 9.33 -12.11
C PHE A 28 8.78 9.85 -13.35
N GLN A 29 9.42 8.99 -14.15
CA GLN A 29 10.05 9.42 -15.41
C GLN A 29 9.01 9.93 -16.41
N GLU A 30 7.81 9.35 -16.44
CA GLU A 30 6.71 9.87 -17.27
C GLU A 30 6.23 11.25 -16.80
N VAL A 31 6.20 11.49 -15.49
CA VAL A 31 5.93 12.83 -14.93
C VAL A 31 6.96 13.84 -15.44
N LYS A 32 8.25 13.50 -15.38
CA LYS A 32 9.33 14.37 -15.88
C LYS A 32 9.17 14.67 -17.37
N ARG A 33 8.93 13.66 -18.20
CA ARG A 33 8.72 13.82 -19.65
C ARG A 33 7.51 14.71 -19.97
N SER A 34 6.44 14.56 -19.20
CA SER A 34 5.22 15.35 -19.42
C SER A 34 5.41 16.83 -19.10
N ASN A 35 6.36 17.16 -18.22
CA ASN A 35 6.67 18.51 -17.75
C ASN A 35 5.42 19.31 -17.28
N LYS A 36 4.42 18.62 -16.71
CA LYS A 36 3.14 19.19 -16.25
C LYS A 36 2.99 19.05 -14.74
N ILE A 37 2.76 20.16 -14.04
CA ILE A 37 2.51 20.18 -12.58
C ILE A 37 1.35 19.26 -12.17
N LYS A 38 0.28 19.20 -12.98
CA LYS A 38 -0.87 18.32 -12.73
C LYS A 38 -0.45 16.85 -12.58
N ASN A 39 0.51 16.40 -13.39
CA ASN A 39 0.98 15.01 -13.34
C ASN A 39 1.82 14.75 -12.09
N LEU A 40 2.60 15.74 -11.63
CA LEU A 40 3.31 15.66 -10.36
C LEU A 40 2.35 15.59 -9.18
N VAL A 41 1.28 16.39 -9.19
CA VAL A 41 0.21 16.35 -8.17
C VAL A 41 -0.44 14.97 -8.12
N THR A 42 -0.84 14.42 -9.28
CA THR A 42 -1.43 13.08 -9.36
C THR A 42 -0.46 12.00 -8.88
N PHE A 43 0.82 12.09 -9.27
CA PHE A 43 1.86 11.16 -8.82
C PHE A 43 2.06 11.20 -7.30
N GLN A 44 2.18 12.38 -6.71
CA GLN A 44 2.28 12.55 -5.25
C GLN A 44 1.06 11.96 -4.53
N ALA A 45 -0.14 12.18 -5.06
CA ALA A 45 -1.38 11.67 -4.48
C ALA A 45 -1.46 10.13 -4.52
N ALA A 46 -1.08 9.52 -5.65
CA ALA A 46 -1.10 8.06 -5.83
C ALA A 46 -0.04 7.31 -5.02
N ASN A 47 1.06 7.99 -4.66
CA ASN A 47 2.19 7.39 -3.94
C ASN A 47 2.27 7.80 -2.46
N LYS A 48 1.27 8.52 -1.95
CA LYS A 48 1.27 9.06 -0.58
C LYS A 48 1.63 8.01 0.46
N TYR A 49 0.94 6.87 0.45
CA TYR A 49 1.15 5.84 1.47
C TYR A 49 2.43 5.04 1.30
N MET A 50 2.90 4.86 0.06
CA MET A 50 4.20 4.28 -0.21
C MET A 50 5.29 5.16 0.41
N ILE A 51 5.33 6.45 0.04
CA ILE A 51 6.28 7.42 0.60
C ILE A 51 6.17 7.49 2.12
N MET A 52 4.95 7.45 2.66
CA MET A 52 4.71 7.48 4.10
C MET A 52 5.34 6.29 4.85
N ALA A 53 5.24 5.08 4.27
CA ALA A 53 5.81 3.86 4.84
C ALA A 53 7.35 3.95 4.92
N HIS A 54 7.98 4.54 3.92
CA HIS A 54 9.43 4.72 3.88
C HIS A 54 9.90 5.91 4.74
N ASP A 55 9.31 7.09 4.53
CA ASP A 55 9.73 8.33 5.19
C ASP A 55 8.62 9.38 5.29
N GLN A 56 7.98 9.44 6.47
CA GLN A 56 6.98 10.46 6.83
C GLN A 56 7.49 11.91 6.68
N ALA A 57 8.77 12.17 6.99
CA ALA A 57 9.32 13.52 6.90
C ALA A 57 9.47 13.92 5.43
N LYS A 58 9.93 13.01 4.57
CA LYS A 58 10.00 13.24 3.12
C LYS A 58 8.60 13.41 2.52
N LEU A 59 7.60 12.65 2.97
CA LEU A 59 6.21 12.86 2.53
C LEU A 59 5.76 14.31 2.72
N LYS A 60 6.03 14.89 3.90
CA LYS A 60 5.70 16.28 4.21
C LYS A 60 6.45 17.25 3.30
N ASN A 61 7.75 17.05 3.10
CA ASN A 61 8.57 17.91 2.25
C ASN A 61 8.10 17.85 0.79
N LEU A 62 7.86 16.65 0.26
CA LEU A 62 7.35 16.44 -1.09
C LEU A 62 5.99 17.12 -1.29
N GLY A 63 5.08 16.98 -0.32
CA GLY A 63 3.80 17.70 -0.34
C GLY A 63 3.97 19.22 -0.42
N ASN A 64 4.91 19.78 0.34
CA ASN A 64 5.22 21.21 0.30
C ASN A 64 5.79 21.64 -1.07
N ILE A 65 6.65 20.82 -1.69
CA ILE A 65 7.21 21.08 -3.02
C ILE A 65 6.10 21.13 -4.06
N VAL A 66 5.17 20.16 -4.03
CA VAL A 66 4.02 20.11 -4.95
C VAL A 66 3.11 21.32 -4.77
N ALA A 67 2.79 21.68 -3.52
CA ALA A 67 1.89 22.79 -3.21
C ALA A 67 2.52 24.19 -3.33
N SER A 68 3.85 24.27 -3.51
CA SER A 68 4.56 25.54 -3.51
C SER A 68 4.20 26.43 -4.70
N TYR A 69 4.04 27.74 -4.44
CA TYR A 69 3.92 28.78 -5.47
C TYR A 69 5.25 29.51 -5.75
N LYS A 70 6.40 28.95 -5.31
CA LYS A 70 7.72 29.52 -5.60
C LYS A 70 7.86 29.78 -7.11
N LYS A 71 8.35 30.99 -7.46
CA LYS A 71 8.70 31.40 -8.84
C LYS A 71 10.02 30.76 -9.31
N ILE A 72 10.15 29.45 -9.15
CA ILE A 72 11.26 28.67 -9.72
C ILE A 72 10.79 27.99 -11.00
N GLN A 73 11.73 27.62 -11.87
CA GLN A 73 11.36 26.85 -13.06
C GLN A 73 10.82 25.49 -12.63
N PHE A 74 9.87 24.95 -13.40
CA PHE A 74 9.27 23.67 -13.06
C PHE A 74 10.29 22.51 -13.13
N SER A 75 11.31 22.63 -13.98
CA SER A 75 12.46 21.71 -14.03
C SER A 75 13.20 21.64 -12.70
N ASP A 76 13.48 22.79 -12.08
CA ASP A 76 14.20 22.86 -10.80
C ASP A 76 13.36 22.24 -9.69
N ARG A 77 12.04 22.50 -9.71
CA ARG A 77 11.08 21.88 -8.79
C ARG A 77 11.04 20.37 -8.94
N LEU A 78 11.06 19.86 -10.18
CA LEU A 78 11.07 18.42 -10.45
C LEU A 78 12.36 17.78 -9.94
N GLN A 79 13.51 18.45 -10.08
CA GLN A 79 14.78 17.96 -9.56
C GLN A 79 14.75 17.92 -8.02
N GLU A 80 14.32 19.00 -7.36
CA GLU A 80 14.17 19.04 -5.90
C GLU A 80 13.23 17.93 -5.40
N TYR A 81 12.09 17.74 -6.09
CA TYR A 81 11.16 16.66 -5.78
C TYR A 81 11.82 15.28 -5.95
N GLU A 82 12.53 15.05 -7.06
CA GLU A 82 13.19 13.77 -7.36
C GLU A 82 14.20 13.39 -6.27
N ASP A 83 15.04 14.34 -5.84
CA ASP A 83 16.06 14.11 -4.84
C ASP A 83 15.43 13.68 -3.49
N HIS A 84 14.37 14.38 -3.07
CA HIS A 84 13.61 14.01 -1.89
C HIS A 84 12.89 12.67 -2.03
N PHE A 85 12.32 12.41 -3.20
CA PHE A 85 11.57 11.19 -3.49
C PHE A 85 12.48 9.96 -3.49
N ARG A 86 13.62 10.02 -4.18
CA ARG A 86 14.62 8.95 -4.19
C ARG A 86 15.17 8.69 -2.80
N THR A 87 15.47 9.75 -2.03
CA THR A 87 15.92 9.60 -0.64
C THR A 87 14.89 8.88 0.23
N ALA A 88 13.59 9.12 0.00
CA ALA A 88 12.56 8.39 0.73
C ALA A 88 12.63 6.89 0.40
N MET A 89 12.70 6.55 -0.89
CA MET A 89 12.69 5.16 -1.36
C MET A 89 13.94 4.34 -1.00
N THR A 90 15.04 4.96 -0.53
CA THR A 90 16.20 4.20 -0.02
C THR A 90 16.02 3.69 1.40
N LYS A 91 14.97 4.12 2.11
CA LYS A 91 14.77 3.78 3.51
C LYS A 91 13.78 2.64 3.66
N GLU A 92 14.24 1.51 4.21
CA GLU A 92 13.39 0.35 4.47
C GLU A 92 12.24 0.70 5.43
N PRO A 93 10.98 0.40 5.08
CA PRO A 93 9.87 0.49 6.01
C PRO A 93 10.01 -0.51 7.16
N THR A 94 9.26 -0.25 8.22
CA THR A 94 9.22 -1.10 9.40
C THR A 94 7.77 -1.47 9.71
N VAL A 95 7.56 -2.49 10.53
CA VAL A 95 6.24 -2.82 11.08
C VAL A 95 5.55 -1.58 11.67
N LYS A 96 6.32 -0.71 12.35
CA LYS A 96 5.83 0.55 12.91
C LYS A 96 5.35 1.54 11.84
N THR A 97 6.12 1.74 10.77
CA THR A 97 5.73 2.69 9.72
C THR A 97 4.57 2.17 8.88
N HIS A 98 4.53 0.87 8.58
CA HIS A 98 3.35 0.24 7.96
C HIS A 98 2.12 0.32 8.85
N THR A 99 2.25 0.04 10.16
CA THR A 99 1.15 0.22 11.12
C THR A 99 0.60 1.64 11.06
N ASN A 100 1.48 2.65 10.99
CA ASN A 100 1.06 4.04 10.86
C ASN A 100 0.24 4.26 9.57
N VAL A 101 0.74 3.76 8.44
CA VAL A 101 0.01 3.83 7.15
C VAL A 101 -1.36 3.14 7.23
N ILE A 102 -1.41 1.92 7.77
CA ILE A 102 -2.64 1.15 7.95
C ILE A 102 -3.66 1.93 8.79
N MET A 103 -3.23 2.56 9.89
CA MET A 103 -4.10 3.39 10.72
C MET A 103 -4.61 4.64 9.99
N HIS A 104 -3.78 5.25 9.15
CA HIS A 104 -4.22 6.35 8.29
C HIS A 104 -5.25 5.91 7.25
N ILE A 105 -5.12 4.70 6.70
CA ILE A 105 -6.09 4.13 5.75
C ILE A 105 -7.41 3.75 6.47
N PHE A 106 -7.32 3.16 7.67
CA PHE A 106 -8.48 2.85 8.50
C PHE A 106 -9.38 4.07 8.76
N GLY A 107 -8.78 5.25 8.94
CA GLY A 107 -9.50 6.50 9.10
C GLY A 107 -10.58 6.76 8.05
N TYR A 108 -10.40 6.31 6.80
CA TYR A 108 -11.35 6.54 5.70
C TYR A 108 -12.66 5.78 5.87
N PHE A 109 -12.62 4.59 6.45
CA PHE A 109 -13.79 3.72 6.56
C PHE A 109 -14.23 3.41 7.98
N SER A 110 -13.47 3.86 9.00
CA SER A 110 -13.79 3.70 10.42
C SER A 110 -15.20 4.14 10.82
N LYS A 111 -15.80 5.10 10.10
CA LYS A 111 -17.17 5.58 10.37
C LYS A 111 -18.25 4.72 9.71
N TYR A 112 -17.89 3.88 8.75
CA TYR A 112 -18.81 3.10 7.93
C TYR A 112 -18.83 1.60 8.30
N ILE A 113 -18.02 1.20 9.28
CA ILE A 113 -17.94 -0.18 9.77
C ILE A 113 -18.51 -0.32 11.18
N THR A 114 -19.07 -1.49 11.46
CA THR A 114 -19.65 -1.87 12.75
C THR A 114 -18.59 -1.98 13.84
N GLN A 115 -19.01 -2.03 15.11
CA GLN A 115 -18.09 -2.23 16.22
C GLN A 115 -17.35 -3.58 16.14
N ASN A 116 -18.03 -4.64 15.68
CA ASN A 116 -17.43 -5.96 15.53
C ASN A 116 -16.36 -5.96 14.42
N GLU A 117 -16.62 -5.30 13.28
CA GLU A 117 -15.62 -5.15 12.22
C GLU A 117 -14.40 -4.33 12.68
N LYS A 118 -14.60 -3.30 13.52
CA LYS A 118 -13.48 -2.56 14.13
C LYS A 118 -12.64 -3.45 15.03
N GLN A 119 -13.29 -4.26 15.87
CA GLN A 119 -12.59 -5.17 16.76
C GLN A 119 -11.74 -6.15 15.95
N LEU A 120 -12.32 -6.81 14.94
CA LEU A 120 -11.59 -7.71 14.05
C LEU A 120 -10.41 -7.02 13.36
N PHE A 121 -10.60 -5.79 12.88
CA PHE A 121 -9.51 -5.01 12.29
C PHE A 121 -8.35 -4.79 13.28
N PHE A 122 -8.65 -4.41 14.53
CA PHE A 122 -7.62 -4.19 15.54
C PHE A 122 -6.93 -5.49 15.98
N GLU A 123 -7.65 -6.61 16.06
CA GLU A 123 -7.06 -7.93 16.31
C GLU A 123 -6.07 -8.32 15.21
N LEU A 124 -6.42 -8.09 13.95
CA LEU A 124 -5.52 -8.31 12.82
C LEU A 124 -4.32 -7.36 12.84
N LEU A 125 -4.53 -6.09 13.21
CA LEU A 125 -3.45 -5.12 13.33
C LEU A 125 -2.44 -5.52 14.43
N GLU A 126 -2.90 -6.01 15.57
CA GLU A 126 -2.02 -6.53 16.62
C GLU A 126 -1.27 -7.79 16.15
N GLN A 127 -1.94 -8.72 15.46
CA GLN A 127 -1.25 -9.86 14.84
C GLN A 127 -0.17 -9.42 13.85
N PHE A 128 -0.42 -8.38 13.05
CA PHE A 128 0.57 -7.81 12.14
C PHE A 128 1.75 -7.19 12.91
N ARG A 129 1.49 -6.45 13.99
CA ARG A 129 2.54 -5.87 14.85
C ARG A 129 3.43 -6.93 15.50
N GLU A 130 2.85 -8.07 15.82
CA GLU A 130 3.54 -9.24 16.38
C GLU A 130 4.19 -10.14 15.31
N ASN A 131 4.14 -9.74 14.03
CA ASN A 131 4.61 -10.53 12.87
C ASN A 131 3.94 -11.91 12.72
N LYS A 132 2.72 -12.08 13.25
CA LYS A 132 1.93 -13.32 13.10
C LYS A 132 1.24 -13.42 11.73
N ILE A 133 1.01 -12.29 11.07
CA ILE A 133 0.47 -12.20 9.70
C ILE A 133 1.34 -11.26 8.85
N THR A 134 1.30 -11.43 7.54
CA THR A 134 2.08 -10.59 6.62
C THR A 134 1.40 -9.24 6.37
N LEU A 135 2.14 -8.27 5.83
CA LEU A 135 1.55 -7.03 5.32
C LEU A 135 0.51 -7.32 4.22
N GLY A 136 0.78 -8.29 3.34
CA GLY A 136 -0.16 -8.72 2.30
C GLY A 136 -1.51 -9.17 2.87
N ASN A 137 -1.50 -9.94 3.97
CA ASN A 137 -2.72 -10.31 4.67
C ASN A 137 -3.48 -9.09 5.21
N MET A 138 -2.79 -8.09 5.77
CA MET A 138 -3.44 -6.87 6.26
C MET A 138 -4.02 -6.02 5.11
N LEU A 139 -3.29 -5.91 4.00
CA LEU A 139 -3.74 -5.17 2.81
C LEU A 139 -4.93 -5.83 2.11
N LEU A 140 -5.05 -7.15 2.15
CA LEU A 140 -6.23 -7.88 1.65
C LEU A 140 -7.51 -7.36 2.31
N GLU A 141 -7.55 -7.38 3.64
CA GLU A 141 -8.72 -6.99 4.43
C GLU A 141 -9.11 -5.54 4.17
N ILE A 142 -8.11 -4.67 4.06
CA ILE A 142 -8.28 -3.25 3.74
C ILE A 142 -8.80 -3.07 2.31
N SER A 143 -8.29 -3.82 1.34
CA SER A 143 -8.67 -3.69 -0.07
C SER A 143 -10.14 -4.04 -0.30
N CYS A 144 -10.63 -5.14 0.27
CA CYS A 144 -12.04 -5.52 0.25
C CYS A 144 -12.93 -4.39 0.80
N THR A 145 -12.52 -3.79 1.91
CA THR A 145 -13.23 -2.67 2.54
C THR A 145 -13.18 -1.42 1.67
N THR A 146 -12.04 -1.15 1.01
CA THR A 146 -11.84 -0.02 0.10
C THR A 146 -12.79 -0.08 -1.09
N TYR A 147 -12.93 -1.25 -1.71
CA TYR A 147 -13.87 -1.48 -2.81
C TYR A 147 -15.33 -1.38 -2.36
N ARG A 148 -15.67 -1.94 -1.18
CA ARG A 148 -17.03 -1.86 -0.62
C ARG A 148 -17.53 -0.42 -0.46
N PHE A 149 -16.64 0.51 -0.13
CA PHE A 149 -16.99 1.93 0.08
C PHE A 149 -16.66 2.84 -1.11
N ASP A 150 -16.36 2.28 -2.28
CA ASP A 150 -16.07 3.00 -3.54
C ASP A 150 -15.05 4.15 -3.36
N ASN A 151 -14.02 3.90 -2.55
CA ASN A 151 -13.01 4.92 -2.27
C ASN A 151 -11.95 4.91 -3.37
N THR A 152 -12.24 5.61 -4.46
CA THR A 152 -11.37 5.73 -5.64
C THR A 152 -9.98 6.28 -5.32
N TYR A 153 -9.87 7.16 -4.32
CA TYR A 153 -8.59 7.70 -3.86
C TYR A 153 -7.68 6.63 -3.24
N LEU A 154 -8.25 5.74 -2.41
CA LEU A 154 -7.51 4.61 -1.84
C LEU A 154 -7.21 3.54 -2.90
N ALA A 155 -8.18 3.26 -3.78
CA ALA A 155 -8.01 2.29 -4.87
C ALA A 155 -6.88 2.66 -5.83
N SER A 156 -6.56 3.96 -5.98
CA SER A 156 -5.45 4.43 -6.81
C SER A 156 -4.08 4.42 -6.12
N GLN A 157 -3.97 3.96 -4.88
CA GLN A 157 -2.70 4.00 -4.14
C GLN A 157 -1.78 2.85 -4.55
N THR A 158 -0.55 3.20 -4.96
CA THR A 158 0.48 2.21 -5.32
C THR A 158 0.89 1.31 -4.15
N TYR A 159 0.66 1.75 -2.92
CA TYR A 159 0.89 0.97 -1.70
C TYR A 159 0.15 -0.39 -1.70
N PHE A 160 -1.01 -0.49 -2.36
CA PHE A 160 -1.74 -1.77 -2.47
C PHE A 160 -1.08 -2.77 -3.42
N LEU A 161 -0.04 -2.38 -4.18
CA LEU A 161 0.74 -3.33 -4.98
C LEU A 161 1.61 -4.26 -4.12
N LEU A 162 1.79 -3.96 -2.83
CA LEU A 162 2.47 -4.82 -1.85
C LEU A 162 1.62 -6.05 -1.44
N TYR A 163 0.49 -6.29 -2.10
CA TYR A 163 -0.44 -7.41 -1.88
C TYR A 163 0.08 -8.80 -2.34
N SER A 164 1.37 -8.95 -2.63
CA SER A 164 1.90 -10.14 -3.31
C SER A 164 2.11 -11.40 -2.45
N ASP A 165 2.00 -11.30 -1.11
CA ASP A 165 2.17 -12.42 -0.17
C ASP A 165 0.90 -12.71 0.63
N VAL A 166 -0.19 -13.04 -0.05
CA VAL A 166 -1.37 -13.57 0.65
C VAL A 166 -1.11 -15.02 0.98
N GLN A 167 -0.68 -15.27 2.20
CA GLN A 167 -0.83 -16.61 2.77
C GLN A 167 -2.33 -16.94 2.77
N PRO A 168 -2.75 -18.09 2.21
CA PRO A 168 -4.16 -18.47 2.18
C PRO A 168 -4.68 -18.49 3.61
N ARG A 169 -5.51 -17.50 3.96
CA ARG A 169 -6.34 -17.61 5.14
C ARG A 169 -7.48 -18.53 4.72
N ILE A 170 -7.53 -19.76 5.23
CA ILE A 170 -8.78 -20.51 5.16
C ILE A 170 -9.75 -19.67 5.98
N LEU A 171 -10.76 -19.09 5.31
CA LEU A 171 -11.76 -18.20 5.92
C LEU A 171 -12.38 -18.80 7.20
N PHE A 172 -12.27 -20.13 7.33
CA PHE A 172 -12.85 -20.96 8.38
C PHE A 172 -11.84 -21.59 9.37
N GLN A 173 -10.54 -21.28 9.31
CA GLN A 173 -9.59 -21.82 10.31
C GLN A 173 -9.88 -21.37 11.74
N ALA A 174 -10.59 -20.25 11.91
CA ALA A 174 -11.10 -19.81 13.20
C ALA A 174 -12.30 -20.63 13.69
N LEU A 175 -13.08 -21.23 12.77
CA LEU A 175 -14.18 -22.15 13.10
C LEU A 175 -13.64 -23.54 13.45
N ASP A 176 -12.59 -24.00 12.77
CA ASP A 176 -11.95 -25.31 13.06
C ASP A 176 -11.38 -25.40 14.48
N LYS A 177 -11.02 -24.27 15.10
CA LYS A 177 -10.51 -24.25 16.49
C LYS A 177 -11.61 -24.14 17.55
N MET A 178 -12.84 -23.82 17.17
CA MET A 178 -13.98 -23.74 18.09
C MET A 178 -14.80 -25.03 18.15
N ASP A 179 -14.67 -25.92 17.17
CA ASP A 179 -15.51 -27.14 17.06
C ASP A 179 -14.88 -28.42 17.66
N VAL A 180 -13.63 -28.39 18.15
CA VAL A 180 -12.93 -29.62 18.59
C VAL A 180 -12.78 -29.72 20.12
N SER A 181 -13.21 -28.72 20.89
CA SER A 181 -13.13 -28.74 22.36
C SER A 181 -14.42 -29.07 23.11
N GLU A 182 -15.58 -29.16 22.44
CA GLU A 182 -16.85 -29.45 23.11
C GLU A 182 -17.40 -30.87 22.86
N GLU A 183 -16.88 -31.65 21.89
CA GLU A 183 -17.43 -32.98 21.56
C GLU A 183 -16.73 -34.20 22.20
N PHE A 184 -15.77 -34.02 23.12
CA PHE A 184 -15.10 -35.16 23.79
C PHE A 184 -15.29 -35.24 25.32
N ASN A 185 -16.28 -34.55 25.89
CA ASN A 185 -16.61 -34.64 27.32
C ASN A 185 -18.12 -34.83 27.60
N SER A 186 -18.78 -35.72 26.85
CA SER A 186 -20.14 -36.20 27.16
C SER A 186 -20.35 -37.63 26.74
#